data_AF-A0A085MQP8-F1
#
_entry.id   AF-A0A085MQP8-F1
#
_cell.length_a   1.000
_cell.length_b   1.000
_cell.length_c   1.000
_cell.angle_alpha   90.00
_cell.angle_beta   90.00
_cell.angle_gamma   90.00
#
_symmetry.space_group_name_H-M   'P 1'
#
loop_
_entity.id
_entity.type
_entity.pdbx_description
1 polymer ?
#
loop_
_entity_poly.entity_id
_entity_poly.type
_entity_poly.pdbx_seq_one_letter_code
_entity_poly.pdbx_strand_id
1 'polypeptide(L)'
;MELKDFALPDAVDVVVLGTGLPECVLAAASARIGLSVLHLDKLSFLVFASGKSTDILIRSGVSQYIEFKSVDRVLTAYNEKLEKVPLSRNQVFQSKEIDLMDKRLLMRLLSLCWDYESRSDEWENRSRVPFPKLRAEI
;
A
#
# COMPACT_ATOMS: atom_id res chain seq x y z
N MET A 1 -1.41 -12.45 -17.51
CA MET A 1 -1.36 -11.38 -18.53
C MET A 1 0.10 -10.95 -18.60
N GLU A 2 0.85 -11.57 -19.51
CA GLU A 2 2.24 -11.16 -19.76
C GLU A 2 2.21 -9.71 -20.24
N LEU A 3 3.07 -8.88 -19.63
CA LEU A 3 3.34 -7.53 -20.09
C LEU A 3 3.90 -7.65 -21.51
N LYS A 4 3.02 -7.57 -22.51
CA LYS A 4 3.42 -7.37 -23.90
C LYS A 4 4.34 -6.16 -23.92
N ASP A 5 5.47 -6.31 -24.60
CA ASP A 5 6.53 -5.32 -24.77
C ASP A 5 5.96 -3.89 -24.80
N PHE A 6 6.08 -3.17 -23.70
CA PHE A 6 5.76 -1.75 -23.63
C PHE A 6 6.90 -1.03 -24.33
N ALA A 7 6.89 -1.05 -25.66
CA ALA A 7 7.86 -0.34 -26.47
C ALA A 7 7.63 1.16 -26.24
N LEU A 8 8.49 1.77 -25.43
CA LEU A 8 8.57 3.22 -25.32
C LEU A 8 8.90 3.78 -26.71
N PRO A 9 8.30 4.91 -27.12
CA PRO A 9 8.61 5.52 -28.40
C PRO A 9 10.10 5.89 -28.50
N ASP A 10 10.72 5.59 -29.63
CA ASP A 10 12.15 5.82 -29.86
C ASP A 10 12.54 7.31 -29.85
N ALA A 11 11.57 8.21 -30.09
CA ALA A 11 11.77 9.66 -30.05
C ALA A 11 10.48 10.38 -29.62
N VAL A 12 10.65 11.40 -28.77
CA VAL A 12 9.62 12.36 -28.36
C VAL A 12 10.22 13.75 -28.27
N ASP A 13 9.39 14.78 -28.43
CA ASP A 13 9.84 16.18 -28.40
C ASP A 13 10.17 16.66 -26.98
N VAL A 14 9.45 16.15 -25.97
CA VAL A 14 9.63 16.54 -24.57
C VAL A 14 9.48 15.32 -23.65
N VAL A 15 10.41 15.15 -22.70
CA VAL A 15 10.29 14.18 -21.60
C VAL A 15 10.12 14.94 -20.29
N VAL A 16 9.06 14.63 -19.54
CA VAL A 16 8.78 15.19 -18.21
C VAL A 16 8.93 14.10 -17.17
N LEU A 17 9.72 14.35 -16.12
CA LEU A 17 9.99 13.40 -15.04
C LEU A 17 9.41 13.92 -13.72
N GLY A 18 8.40 13.24 -13.20
CA GLY A 18 7.70 13.55 -11.93
C GLY A 18 6.28 14.06 -12.14
N THR A 19 5.37 13.67 -11.24
CA THR A 19 3.94 14.06 -11.26
C THR A 19 3.60 15.23 -10.34
N GLY A 20 4.57 16.08 -10.03
CA GLY A 20 4.29 17.33 -9.31
C GLY A 20 3.41 18.27 -10.14
N LEU A 21 2.78 19.24 -9.46
CA LEU A 21 1.89 20.20 -10.11
C LEU A 21 2.60 20.99 -11.23
N PRO A 22 3.83 21.53 -11.04
CA PRO A 22 4.55 22.23 -12.10
C PRO A 22 4.83 21.36 -13.33
N GLU A 23 5.25 20.11 -13.10
CA GLU A 23 5.55 19.13 -14.14
C GLU A 23 4.31 18.78 -14.94
N CYS A 24 3.17 18.58 -14.27
CA CYS A 24 1.88 18.34 -14.93
C CYS A 24 1.45 19.53 -15.79
N VAL A 25 1.61 20.76 -15.30
CA VAL A 25 1.26 21.97 -16.05
C VAL A 25 2.16 22.14 -17.28
N LEU A 26 3.47 21.91 -17.14
CA LEU A 26 4.43 21.93 -18.25
C LEU A 26 4.08 20.88 -19.30
N ALA A 27 3.82 19.64 -18.88
CA ALA A 27 3.46 18.56 -19.79
C ALA A 27 2.17 18.87 -20.57
N ALA A 28 1.14 19.38 -19.89
CA ALA A 28 -0.11 19.78 -20.52
C ALA A 28 0.07 20.94 -21.51
N ALA A 29 0.90 21.93 -21.17
CA ALA A 29 1.20 23.05 -22.05
C ALA A 29 1.93 22.60 -23.33
N SER A 30 2.95 21.74 -23.19
CA SER A 30 3.70 21.17 -24.32
C SER A 30 2.81 20.32 -25.22
N ALA A 31 1.93 19.48 -24.64
CA ALA A 31 0.98 18.68 -25.41
C ALA A 31 -0.02 19.55 -26.18
N ARG A 32 -0.47 20.67 -25.59
CA ARG A 32 -1.40 21.63 -26.25
C ARG A 32 -0.79 22.35 -27.45
N ILE A 33 0.53 22.52 -27.48
CA ILE A 33 1.27 23.09 -28.61
C ILE A 33 1.47 22.05 -29.74
N GLY A 34 1.08 20.79 -29.52
CA GLY A 34 1.19 19.70 -30.48
C GLY A 34 2.51 18.94 -30.40
N LEU A 35 3.30 19.14 -29.34
CA LEU A 35 4.51 18.38 -29.09
C LEU A 35 4.16 16.99 -28.55
N SER A 36 4.93 15.99 -28.95
CA SER A 36 4.88 14.66 -28.34
C SER A 36 5.55 14.69 -26.96
N VAL A 37 4.77 14.46 -25.90
CA VAL A 37 5.24 14.53 -24.51
C VAL A 37 5.22 13.15 -23.86
N LEU A 38 6.37 12.71 -23.35
CA LEU A 38 6.49 11.52 -22.52
C LEU A 38 6.58 11.92 -21.04
N HIS A 39 5.51 11.69 -20.28
CA HIS A 39 5.45 12.02 -18.86
C HIS A 39 5.67 10.74 -18.03
N LEU A 40 6.74 10.68 -17.25
CA LEU A 40 7.13 9.52 -16.45
C LEU A 40 7.32 9.91 -14.99
N ASP A 41 7.08 8.98 -14.07
CA ASP A 41 7.38 9.16 -12.65
C ASP A 41 8.19 7.98 -12.12
N LYS A 42 9.09 8.26 -11.16
CA LYS A 42 9.89 7.27 -10.43
C LYS A 42 9.24 6.83 -9.12
N LEU A 43 8.11 7.43 -8.71
CA LEU A 43 7.44 7.10 -7.46
C LEU A 43 6.87 5.68 -7.46
N SER A 44 7.57 4.77 -6.78
CA SER A 44 7.00 3.51 -6.31
C SER A 44 6.29 3.77 -4.98
N PHE A 45 5.03 4.20 -5.03
CA PHE A 45 4.18 4.30 -3.84
C PHE A 45 3.20 3.13 -3.81
N LEU A 46 3.00 2.56 -2.62
CA LEU A 46 1.98 1.55 -2.39
C LEU A 46 0.72 2.23 -1.85
N VAL A 47 -0.44 1.82 -2.35
CA VAL A 47 -1.74 2.27 -1.86
C VAL A 47 -2.40 1.12 -1.11
N PHE A 48 -2.93 1.40 0.09
CA PHE A 48 -3.75 0.42 0.80
C PHE A 48 -5.06 0.20 0.06
N ALA A 49 -5.39 -1.06 -0.24
CA ALA A 49 -6.59 -1.42 -1.02
C ALA A 49 -7.90 -0.85 -0.42
N SER A 50 -7.99 -0.76 0.91
CA SER A 50 -9.16 -0.28 1.64
C SER A 50 -8.86 0.97 2.47
N GLY A 51 -8.08 1.91 1.93
CA GLY A 51 -7.70 3.16 2.60
C GLY A 51 -8.50 4.39 2.15
N LYS A 52 -8.39 5.50 2.89
CA LYS A 52 -8.97 6.79 2.46
C LYS A 52 -8.50 7.24 1.08
N SER A 53 -7.26 6.89 0.71
CA SER A 53 -6.70 7.21 -0.60
C SER A 53 -7.47 6.56 -1.74
N THR A 54 -7.97 5.32 -1.58
CA THR A 54 -8.76 4.67 -2.64
C THR A 54 -10.15 5.29 -2.75
N ASP A 55 -10.78 5.66 -1.63
CA ASP A 55 -12.03 6.45 -1.65
C ASP A 55 -11.88 7.75 -2.45
N ILE A 56 -10.80 8.49 -2.21
CA ILE A 56 -10.51 9.74 -2.93
C ILE A 56 -10.31 9.48 -4.43
N LEU A 57 -9.58 8.43 -4.81
CA LEU A 57 -9.35 8.07 -6.22
C LEU A 57 -10.65 7.66 -6.94
N ILE A 58 -11.56 7.00 -6.23
CA ILE A 58 -12.90 6.66 -6.75
C ILE A 58 -13.72 7.93 -6.92
N ARG A 59 -13.84 8.74 -5.87
CA ARG A 59 -14.68 9.95 -5.85
C ARG A 59 -14.21 11.05 -6.79
N SER A 60 -12.92 11.13 -7.06
CA SER A 60 -12.34 12.06 -8.03
C SER A 60 -12.47 11.60 -9.49
N GLY A 61 -12.91 10.36 -9.74
CA GLY A 61 -12.97 9.78 -11.09
C GLY A 61 -11.62 9.35 -11.66
N VAL A 62 -10.51 9.62 -10.95
CA VAL A 62 -9.14 9.26 -11.40
C VAL A 62 -8.95 7.74 -11.52
N SER A 63 -9.70 6.96 -10.75
CA SER A 63 -9.70 5.49 -10.83
C SER A 63 -10.00 4.91 -12.22
N GLN A 64 -10.62 5.67 -13.13
CA GLN A 64 -10.87 5.23 -14.51
C GLN A 64 -9.62 5.25 -15.40
N TYR A 65 -8.56 5.93 -14.96
CA TYR A 65 -7.33 6.13 -15.73
C TYR A 65 -6.12 5.39 -15.16
N ILE A 66 -6.31 4.59 -14.10
CA ILE A 66 -5.24 3.89 -13.40
C ILE A 66 -5.64 2.43 -13.22
N GLU A 67 -4.70 1.52 -13.48
CA GLU A 67 -4.84 0.10 -13.15
C GLU A 67 -3.97 -0.24 -11.93
N PHE A 68 -4.54 -1.02 -11.01
CA PHE A 68 -3.81 -1.49 -9.82
C PHE A 68 -3.29 -2.90 -10.04
N LYS A 69 -1.98 -3.07 -9.82
CA LYS A 69 -1.37 -4.39 -9.64
C LYS A 69 -1.26 -4.70 -8.15
N SER A 70 -1.82 -5.83 -7.73
CA SER A 70 -1.70 -6.28 -6.34
C SER A 70 -0.24 -6.61 -6.00
N VAL A 71 0.13 -6.35 -4.74
CA VAL A 71 1.43 -6.75 -4.20
C VAL A 71 1.40 -8.26 -3.92
N ASP A 72 2.29 -9.01 -4.57
CA ASP A 72 2.32 -10.47 -4.43
C ASP A 72 2.75 -10.92 -3.02
N ARG A 73 3.73 -10.24 -2.43
CA ARG A 73 4.33 -10.60 -1.14
C ARG A 73 4.88 -9.37 -0.42
N VAL A 74 4.72 -9.35 0.90
CA VAL A 74 5.35 -8.38 1.80
C VAL A 74 6.52 -9.08 2.49
N LEU A 75 7.69 -8.44 2.47
CA LEU A 75 8.90 -8.92 3.13
C LEU A 75 9.25 -8.02 4.31
N THR A 76 9.78 -8.60 5.38
CA THR A 76 10.32 -7.89 6.52
C THR A 76 11.81 -8.22 6.67
N ALA A 77 12.60 -7.24 7.08
CA ALA A 77 14.00 -7.46 7.46
C ALA A 77 14.04 -7.77 8.96
N TYR A 78 14.41 -8.99 9.32
CA TYR A 78 14.54 -9.43 10.70
C TYR A 78 15.86 -10.20 10.86
N ASN A 79 16.67 -9.86 11.87
CA ASN A 79 18.00 -10.45 12.10
C ASN A 79 18.89 -10.47 10.85
N GLU A 80 18.93 -9.35 10.11
CA GLU A 80 19.69 -9.21 8.86
C GLU A 80 19.26 -10.16 7.72
N LYS A 81 18.11 -10.83 7.86
CA LYS A 81 17.52 -11.69 6.83
C LYS A 81 16.20 -11.11 6.34
N LEU A 82 15.96 -11.24 5.03
CA LEU A 82 14.69 -10.90 4.42
C LEU A 82 13.76 -12.11 4.50
N GLU A 83 12.65 -11.95 5.23
CA GLU A 83 11.67 -13.01 5.45
C GLU A 83 10.28 -12.57 5.00
N LYS A 84 9.45 -13.53 4.57
CA LYS A 84 8.09 -13.24 4.09
C LYS A 84 7.16 -13.06 5.29
N VAL A 85 6.44 -11.94 5.31
CA VAL A 85 5.42 -11.70 6.34
C VAL A 85 4.25 -12.66 6.12
N PRO A 86 3.84 -13.44 7.13
CA PRO A 86 2.67 -14.30 7.03
C PRO A 86 1.39 -13.46 6.97
N LEU A 87 0.63 -13.61 5.89
CA LEU A 87 -0.58 -12.81 5.62
C LEU A 87 -1.88 -13.56 5.94
N SER A 88 -1.80 -14.82 6.35
CA SER A 88 -2.97 -15.65 6.68
C SER A 88 -2.77 -16.42 7.97
N ARG A 89 -3.86 -16.78 8.65
CA ARG A 89 -3.83 -17.61 9.87
C ARG A 89 -3.02 -18.89 9.65
N ASN A 90 -3.22 -19.58 8.52
CA ASN A 90 -2.47 -20.79 8.19
C ASN A 90 -0.96 -20.54 8.08
N GLN A 91 -0.55 -19.46 7.40
CA GLN A 91 0.87 -19.10 7.30
C GLN A 91 1.48 -18.72 8.66
N VAL A 92 0.71 -18.04 9.53
CA VAL A 92 1.15 -17.75 10.91
C VAL A 92 1.39 -19.05 11.68
N PHE A 93 0.47 -20.02 11.60
CA PHE A 93 0.65 -21.30 12.29
C PHE A 93 1.83 -22.12 11.74
N GLN A 94 2.09 -22.06 10.43
CA GLN A 94 3.17 -22.79 9.78
C GLN A 94 4.57 -22.16 9.95
N SER A 95 4.68 -20.85 10.26
CA SER A 95 5.98 -20.19 10.46
C SER A 95 6.77 -20.84 11.60
N LYS A 96 8.06 -21.11 11.42
CA LYS A 96 8.93 -21.64 12.48
C LYS A 96 9.71 -20.56 13.23
N GLU A 97 9.64 -19.32 12.77
CA GLU A 97 10.37 -18.19 13.37
C GLU A 97 9.65 -17.64 14.60
N ILE A 98 8.33 -17.83 14.69
CA ILE A 98 7.50 -17.34 15.80
C ILE A 98 7.23 -18.49 16.77
N ASP A 99 7.50 -18.28 18.06
CA ASP A 99 7.20 -19.26 19.09
C ASP A 99 5.69 -19.48 19.25
N LEU A 100 5.30 -20.65 19.77
CA LEU A 100 3.90 -21.01 20.00
C LEU A 100 3.20 -20.03 20.94
N MET A 101 3.89 -19.48 21.94
CA MET A 101 3.30 -18.49 22.84
C MET A 101 3.04 -17.17 22.11
N ASP A 102 4.00 -16.71 21.32
CA ASP A 102 3.88 -15.47 20.55
C ASP A 102 2.81 -15.56 19.47
N LYS A 103 2.64 -16.74 18.84
CA LYS A 103 1.51 -16.98 17.92
C LYS A 103 0.16 -16.88 18.61
N ARG A 104 0.03 -17.39 19.85
CA ARG A 104 -1.21 -17.29 20.63
C ARG A 104 -1.53 -15.84 20.96
N LEU A 105 -0.53 -15.07 21.39
CA LEU A 105 -0.68 -13.63 21.66
C LEU A 105 -1.05 -12.86 20.39
N LEU A 106 -0.40 -13.15 19.26
CA LEU A 106 -0.72 -12.55 17.97
C LEU A 106 -2.17 -12.84 17.57
N MET A 107 -2.63 -14.08 17.71
CA MET A 107 -4.02 -14.43 17.39
C MET A 107 -5.02 -13.71 18.30
N ARG A 108 -4.73 -13.58 19.60
CA ARG A 108 -5.56 -12.79 20.51
C ARG A 108 -5.57 -11.31 20.14
N LEU A 109 -4.42 -10.74 19.80
CA LEU A 109 -4.31 -9.37 19.33
C LEU A 109 -5.14 -9.14 18.04
N LEU A 110 -5.04 -10.02 17.06
CA LEU A 110 -5.82 -9.92 15.82
C LEU A 110 -7.32 -10.04 16.08
N SER A 111 -7.74 -10.92 16.98
CA SER A 111 -9.13 -11.00 17.42
C SER A 111 -9.59 -9.72 18.10
N LEU A 112 -8.76 -9.12 18.96
CA LEU A 112 -9.05 -7.84 19.60
C LEU A 112 -9.18 -6.69 18.59
N CYS A 113 -8.31 -6.64 17.58
CA CYS A 113 -8.41 -5.65 16.51
C CYS A 113 -9.71 -5.80 15.70
N TRP A 114 -10.13 -7.04 15.45
CA TRP A 114 -11.39 -7.32 14.77
C TRP A 114 -12.60 -6.89 15.62
N ASP A 115 -12.56 -7.19 16.92
CA ASP A 115 -13.61 -6.79 17.86
C ASP A 115 -13.71 -5.26 17.98
N TYR A 116 -12.57 -4.56 17.98
CA TYR A 116 -12.49 -3.10 17.96
C TYR A 116 -13.23 -2.51 16.74
N GLU A 117 -12.98 -3.06 15.54
CA GLU A 117 -13.63 -2.58 14.31
C GLU A 117 -15.14 -2.83 14.33
N SER A 118 -15.59 -3.91 14.97
CA SER A 118 -17.02 -4.24 15.10
C SER A 118 -17.77 -3.43 16.18
N ARG A 119 -17.07 -2.83 17.14
CA ARG A 119 -17.65 -2.14 18.31
C ARG A 119 -16.96 -0.79 18.58
N SER A 120 -16.77 0.03 17.56
CA SER A 120 -16.03 1.30 17.65
C SER A 120 -16.38 2.19 18.85
N ASP A 121 -17.66 2.23 19.23
CA ASP A 121 -18.22 3.17 20.21
C ASP A 121 -17.76 2.89 21.66
N GLU A 122 -17.45 1.63 22.00
CA GLU A 122 -16.97 1.25 23.34
C GLU A 122 -15.47 1.56 23.54
N TRP A 123 -14.72 1.70 22.44
CA TRP A 123 -13.27 1.77 22.46
C TRP A 123 -12.70 3.19 22.29
N GLU A 124 -13.53 4.20 22.01
CA GLU A 124 -13.10 5.61 22.00
C GLU A 124 -12.42 6.02 23.32
N ASN A 125 -12.91 5.51 24.45
CA ASN A 125 -12.32 5.74 25.78
C ASN A 125 -10.98 5.01 26.00
N ARG A 126 -10.69 3.96 25.23
CA ARG A 126 -9.45 3.16 25.31
C ARG A 126 -8.40 3.56 24.26
N SER A 127 -8.75 4.44 23.32
CA SER A 127 -7.89 4.89 22.21
C SER A 127 -6.54 5.50 22.63
N ARG A 128 -6.44 6.01 23.86
CA ARG A 128 -5.22 6.67 24.38
C ARG A 128 -4.27 5.75 25.13
N VAL A 129 -4.59 4.45 25.25
CA VAL A 129 -3.75 3.52 26.01
C VAL A 129 -2.53 3.10 25.17
N PRO A 130 -1.29 3.28 25.67
CA PRO A 130 -0.10 2.84 24.96
C PRO A 130 -0.07 1.32 24.74
N PHE A 131 0.47 0.88 23.60
CA PHE A 131 0.59 -0.54 23.24
C PHE A 131 1.19 -1.44 24.33
N PRO A 132 2.22 -1.02 25.11
CA PRO A 132 2.75 -1.85 26.20
C PRO A 132 1.73 -2.20 27.29
N LYS A 133 0.75 -1.32 27.55
CA LYS A 133 -0.34 -1.59 28.50
C LYS A 133 -1.39 -2.51 27.90
N LEU A 134 -1.72 -2.33 26.61
CA LEU A 134 -2.62 -3.23 25.89
C LEU A 134 -2.06 -4.66 25.83
N ARG A 135 -0.74 -4.81 25.67
CA ARG A 135 -0.07 -6.11 25.71
C ARG A 135 -0.27 -6.86 27.03
N ALA A 136 -0.42 -6.14 28.15
CA ALA A 136 -0.66 -6.77 29.46
C ALA A 136 -2.10 -7.28 29.64
N GLU A 137 -3.04 -6.83 28.78
CA GLU A 137 -4.45 -7.23 28.80
C GLU A 137 -4.77 -8.37 27.81
N ILE A 138 -3.82 -8.74 26.95
CA ILE A 138 -3.92 -9.78 25.90
C ILE A 138 -3.30 -11.08 26.38
#